data_AF-A0A938N8D7-F1
#
_entry.id   AF-A0A938N8D7-F1
#
_cell.length_a   1.000
_cell.length_b   1.000
_cell.length_c   1.000
_cell.angle_alpha   90.00
_cell.angle_beta   90.00
_cell.angle_gamma   90.00
#
_symmetry.space_group_name_H-M   'P 1'
#
loop_
_entity.id
_entity.type
_entity.pdbx_description
1 polymer ?
#
loop_
_entity_poly.entity_id
_entity_poly.type
_entity_poly.pdbx_seq_one_letter_code
_entity_poly.pdbx_strand_id
1 'polypeptide(L)'
;MTRPWHVALDVGGTFTDAVAVAPDGSVRSAKVLSSGLIRTTITVHDSFVVADLPNLPNIARFLDRATISVLRGANNVPQSAASEALLIDRDEPAPDGRRTLRLAQPIPAQWPRGVPCPAIIDPRRSSPALAAHLLTRTPLWQRLPALDVRLGTTRGTNALLEG
;
A
#
# COMPACT_ATOMS: atom_id res chain seq x y z
N MET A 1 5.57 -18.07 25.06
CA MET A 1 4.86 -17.95 23.76
C MET A 1 4.40 -16.51 23.63
N THR A 2 4.81 -15.80 22.58
CA THR A 2 4.30 -14.44 22.29
C THR A 2 2.85 -14.57 21.81
N ARG A 3 1.95 -13.73 22.33
CA ARG A 3 0.55 -13.70 21.87
C ARG A 3 0.49 -13.40 20.37
N PRO A 4 -0.48 -13.96 19.61
CA PRO A 4 -0.66 -13.58 18.21
C PRO A 4 -1.17 -12.14 18.10
N TRP A 5 -1.11 -11.58 16.89
CA TRP A 5 -1.86 -10.37 16.58
C TRP A 5 -3.35 -10.68 16.54
N HIS A 6 -4.20 -9.84 17.13
CA HIS A 6 -5.64 -9.90 16.91
C HIS A 6 -6.03 -8.78 15.93
N VAL A 7 -6.62 -9.14 14.79
CA VAL A 7 -6.89 -8.20 13.69
C VAL A 7 -8.37 -8.26 13.34
N ALA A 8 -9.04 -7.11 13.35
CA ALA A 8 -10.39 -6.94 12.82
C ALA A 8 -10.34 -6.11 11.54
N LEU A 9 -11.00 -6.61 10.48
CA LEU A 9 -11.02 -6.05 9.15
C LEU A 9 -12.47 -5.90 8.69
N ASP A 10 -12.86 -4.74 8.17
CA ASP A 10 -14.16 -4.52 7.53
C ASP A 10 -13.95 -4.01 6.11
N VAL A 11 -14.27 -4.83 5.13
CA VAL A 11 -14.22 -4.45 3.71
C VAL A 11 -15.54 -3.79 3.32
N GLY A 12 -15.53 -2.47 3.20
CA GLY A 12 -16.62 -1.68 2.67
C GLY A 12 -16.55 -1.47 1.15
N GLY A 13 -17.45 -0.64 0.63
CA GLY A 13 -17.52 -0.33 -0.80
C GLY A 13 -16.30 0.44 -1.34
N THR A 14 -15.85 1.46 -0.61
CA THR A 14 -14.72 2.32 -1.02
C THR A 14 -13.45 2.01 -0.26
N PHE A 15 -13.57 1.72 1.04
CA PHE A 15 -12.44 1.52 1.93
C PHE A 15 -12.56 0.20 2.68
N THR A 16 -11.40 -0.34 3.03
CA THR A 16 -11.25 -1.38 4.03
C THR A 16 -10.68 -0.76 5.29
N ASP A 17 -11.47 -0.81 6.36
CA ASP A 17 -11.11 -0.37 7.70
C ASP A 17 -10.48 -1.54 8.46
N ALA A 18 -9.43 -1.26 9.22
CA ALA A 18 -8.68 -2.28 9.92
C ALA A 18 -8.18 -1.78 11.27
N VAL A 19 -8.31 -2.61 12.30
CA VAL A 19 -7.74 -2.39 13.63
C VAL A 19 -7.06 -3.66 14.11
N ALA A 20 -5.95 -3.52 14.81
CA ALA A 20 -5.26 -4.65 15.40
C ALA A 20 -4.69 -4.34 16.77
N VAL A 21 -4.67 -5.38 17.61
CA VAL A 21 -3.92 -5.43 18.86
C VAL A 21 -2.68 -6.27 18.63
N ALA A 22 -1.51 -5.65 18.81
CA ALA A 22 -0.22 -6.29 18.67
C ALA A 22 0.09 -7.22 19.87
N PRO A 23 1.09 -8.11 19.76
CA PRO A 23 1.51 -8.99 20.86
C PRO A 23 1.91 -8.26 22.14
N ASP A 24 2.39 -7.02 22.02
CA ASP A 24 2.75 -6.13 23.14
C ASP A 24 1.56 -5.36 23.73
N GLY A 25 0.35 -5.59 23.22
CA GLY A 25 -0.87 -4.91 23.63
C GLY A 25 -1.10 -3.56 22.94
N SER A 26 -0.18 -3.08 22.10
CA SER A 26 -0.36 -1.82 21.37
C SER A 26 -1.45 -1.94 20.31
N VAL A 27 -2.28 -0.90 20.19
CA VAL A 27 -3.35 -0.84 19.20
C VAL A 27 -2.88 -0.06 17.98
N ARG A 28 -3.18 -0.57 16.78
CA ARG A 28 -2.92 0.10 15.51
C ARG A 28 -4.15 0.05 14.63
N SER A 29 -4.32 1.05 13.79
CA SER A 29 -5.37 1.08 12.77
C SER A 29 -4.79 1.39 11.40
N ALA A 30 -5.50 0.94 10.36
CA ALA A 30 -5.20 1.24 8.98
C ALA A 30 -6.51 1.41 8.19
N LYS A 31 -6.47 2.31 7.21
CA LYS A 31 -7.55 2.49 6.22
C LYS A 31 -6.91 2.42 4.84
N VAL A 32 -7.41 1.53 4.01
CA VAL A 32 -6.92 1.35 2.63
C VAL A 32 -8.08 1.38 1.65
N LEU A 33 -7.83 1.66 0.38
CA LEU A 33 -8.86 1.52 -0.65
C LEU A 33 -9.29 0.04 -0.75
N SER A 34 -10.59 -0.21 -0.91
CA SER A 34 -11.12 -1.58 -1.10
C SER A 34 -10.61 -2.24 -2.38
N SER A 35 -10.09 -1.46 -3.34
CA SER A 35 -9.39 -1.99 -4.51
C SER A 35 -8.02 -2.60 -4.18
N GLY A 36 -7.47 -2.35 -2.97
CA GLY A 36 -6.11 -2.73 -2.61
C GLY A 36 -5.02 -1.85 -3.22
N LEU A 37 -5.40 -0.83 -4.02
CA LEU A 37 -4.47 0.09 -4.66
C LEU A 37 -4.04 1.22 -3.71
N ILE A 38 -2.82 1.71 -3.90
CA ILE A 38 -2.31 2.91 -3.22
C ILE A 38 -2.26 4.03 -4.24
N ARG A 39 -2.99 5.12 -3.98
CA ARG A 39 -2.90 6.36 -4.78
C ARG A 39 -1.84 7.27 -4.17
N THR A 40 -0.99 7.84 -5.01
CA THR A 40 0.10 8.72 -4.59
C THR A 40 0.42 9.73 -5.70
N THR A 41 1.24 10.72 -5.35
CA THR A 41 1.90 11.61 -6.30
C THR A 41 3.35 11.19 -6.40
N ILE A 42 3.88 11.16 -7.62
CA ILE A 42 5.30 10.88 -7.86
C ILE A 42 5.96 11.99 -8.66
N THR A 43 7.26 12.17 -8.43
CA THR A 43 8.17 12.89 -9.33
C THR A 43 9.10 11.90 -9.99
N VAL A 44 9.14 11.88 -11.32
CA VAL A 44 9.93 10.93 -12.10
C VAL A 44 11.26 11.56 -12.50
N HIS A 45 12.36 10.89 -12.18
CA HIS A 45 13.72 11.24 -12.60
C HIS A 45 14.20 10.26 -13.68
N ASP A 46 15.47 10.34 -14.09
CA ASP A 46 15.99 9.48 -15.17
C ASP A 46 16.16 8.01 -14.76
N SER A 47 16.43 7.76 -13.47
CA SER A 47 16.73 6.41 -12.95
C SER A 47 15.94 5.98 -11.71
N PHE A 48 15.13 6.89 -11.15
CA PHE A 48 14.28 6.61 -9.99
C PHE A 48 13.01 7.46 -10.03
N VAL A 49 12.05 7.13 -9.16
CA VAL A 49 10.90 7.95 -8.85
C VAL A 49 10.89 8.29 -7.38
N VAL A 50 10.44 9.49 -7.04
CA VAL A 50 10.17 9.89 -5.66
C VAL A 50 8.66 9.86 -5.47
N ALA A 51 8.17 9.06 -4.52
CA ALA A 51 6.74 8.92 -4.23
C ALA A 51 6.39 9.50 -2.85
N ASP A 52 5.31 10.27 -2.79
CA ASP A 52 4.78 10.84 -1.56
C ASP A 52 3.87 9.82 -0.86
N LEU A 53 4.39 9.14 0.16
CA LEU A 53 3.73 8.01 0.83
C LEU A 53 3.69 8.20 2.36
N PRO A 54 3.11 9.30 2.88
CA PRO A 54 3.15 9.64 4.31
C PRO A 54 2.45 8.63 5.21
N ASN A 55 1.50 7.86 4.66
CA ASN A 55 0.73 6.86 5.41
C ASN A 55 1.34 5.46 5.37
N LEU A 56 2.48 5.25 4.70
CA LEU A 56 3.18 3.97 4.71
C LEU A 56 4.16 3.93 5.89
N PRO A 57 4.27 2.77 6.57
CA PRO A 57 5.18 2.64 7.70
C PRO A 57 6.63 2.79 7.22
N ASN A 58 7.45 3.59 7.92
CA ASN A 58 8.86 3.79 7.60
C ASN A 58 9.66 2.50 7.84
N ILE A 59 9.65 1.63 6.83
CA ILE A 59 10.23 0.29 6.81
C ILE A 59 10.85 0.13 5.43
N ALA A 60 12.15 -0.19 5.41
CA ALA A 60 12.87 -0.49 4.20
C ALA A 60 12.21 -1.66 3.44
N ARG A 61 12.19 -1.57 2.11
CA ARG A 61 11.71 -2.65 1.23
C ARG A 61 10.25 -3.04 1.45
N PHE A 62 9.45 -2.14 2.00
CA PHE A 62 8.03 -2.42 2.23
C PHE A 62 7.31 -2.70 0.91
N LEU A 63 7.60 -1.91 -0.13
CA LEU A 63 6.98 -1.97 -1.45
C LEU A 63 7.65 -2.93 -2.44
N ASP A 64 8.66 -3.70 -2.03
CA ASP A 64 9.28 -4.69 -2.90
C ASP A 64 8.20 -5.66 -3.45
N ARG A 65 8.23 -5.88 -4.77
CA ARG A 65 7.25 -6.66 -5.57
C ARG A 65 5.92 -5.98 -5.90
N ALA A 66 5.69 -4.74 -5.46
CA ALA A 66 4.57 -3.94 -5.94
C ALA A 66 4.85 -3.43 -7.37
N THR A 67 3.80 -3.10 -8.13
CA THR A 67 3.92 -2.40 -9.41
C THR A 67 3.47 -0.95 -9.28
N ILE A 68 3.91 -0.09 -10.18
CA ILE A 68 3.53 1.32 -10.24
C ILE A 68 3.17 1.73 -11.66
N SER A 69 2.15 2.57 -11.79
CA SER A 69 1.70 3.17 -13.05
C SER A 69 1.38 4.64 -12.86
N VAL A 70 1.81 5.47 -13.81
CA VAL A 70 1.39 6.88 -13.90
C VAL A 70 -0.04 6.96 -14.43
N LEU A 71 -0.85 7.83 -13.85
CA LEU A 71 -2.21 8.13 -14.30
C LEU A 71 -2.21 9.33 -15.25
N ARG A 72 -3.09 9.32 -16.25
CA ARG A 72 -3.24 10.42 -17.22
C ARG A 72 -4.70 10.84 -17.40
N GLY A 73 -4.88 12.12 -17.70
CA GLY A 73 -6.17 12.72 -18.05
C GLY A 73 -7.07 13.00 -16.85
N ALA A 74 -8.17 13.72 -17.08
CA ALA A 74 -9.10 14.13 -16.02
C ALA A 74 -9.69 12.96 -15.21
N ASN A 75 -9.73 11.77 -15.81
CA ASN A 75 -10.31 10.57 -15.22
C ASN A 75 -9.28 9.70 -14.47
N ASN A 76 -8.01 10.12 -14.38
CA ASN A 76 -6.94 9.40 -13.69
C ASN A 76 -6.85 7.92 -14.08
N VAL A 77 -6.97 7.64 -15.38
CA VAL A 77 -6.88 6.28 -15.92
C VAL A 77 -5.39 5.91 -16.05
N PRO A 78 -4.98 4.67 -15.72
CA PRO A 78 -3.61 4.23 -15.95
C PRO A 78 -3.20 4.45 -17.41
N GLN A 79 -1.96 4.91 -17.62
CA GLN A 79 -1.41 5.15 -18.95
C GLN A 79 -1.14 3.80 -19.67
N SER A 80 -2.16 3.04 -20.06
CA SER A 80 -2.07 1.66 -20.58
C SER A 80 -1.54 0.62 -19.60
N ALA A 81 -2.09 -0.60 -19.63
CA ALA A 81 -1.60 -1.75 -18.85
C ALA A 81 -0.13 -2.10 -19.18
N ALA A 82 0.36 -1.70 -20.36
CA ALA A 82 1.76 -1.85 -20.76
C ALA A 82 2.74 -0.89 -20.05
N SER A 83 2.24 0.01 -19.19
CA SER A 83 3.08 0.99 -18.47
C SER A 83 3.26 0.67 -16.99
N GLU A 84 2.85 -0.51 -16.53
CA GLU A 84 3.16 -0.97 -15.17
C GLU A 84 4.66 -1.26 -15.03
N ALA A 85 5.27 -0.76 -13.96
CA ALA A 85 6.66 -1.02 -13.63
C ALA A 85 6.84 -1.67 -12.27
N LEU A 86 7.74 -2.66 -12.17
CA LEU A 86 8.01 -3.37 -10.93
C LEU A 86 8.90 -2.50 -10.03
N LEU A 87 8.47 -2.29 -8.79
CA LEU A 87 9.19 -1.50 -7.80
C LEU A 87 10.34 -2.29 -7.18
N ILE A 88 11.46 -1.59 -7.04
CA ILE A 88 12.63 -1.93 -6.23
C ILE A 88 12.71 -0.86 -5.14
N ASP A 89 12.22 -1.20 -3.95
CA ASP A 89 12.19 -0.34 -2.78
C ASP A 89 13.41 -0.70 -1.92
N ARG A 90 14.53 0.00 -2.10
CA ARG A 90 15.81 -0.34 -1.44
C ARG A 90 16.41 0.79 -0.64
N ASP A 91 15.96 2.00 -0.91
CA ASP A 91 16.42 3.18 -0.19
C ASP A 91 15.64 3.29 1.14
N GLU A 92 16.30 3.82 2.17
CA GLU A 92 15.62 4.10 3.44
C GLU A 92 14.55 5.18 3.23
N PRO A 93 13.31 4.99 3.72
CA PRO A 93 12.27 5.99 3.57
C PRO A 93 12.61 7.26 4.33
N ALA A 94 12.34 8.41 3.71
CA ALA A 94 12.57 9.70 4.34
C ALA A 94 11.62 9.90 5.54
N PRO A 95 12.03 10.66 6.58
CA PRO A 95 11.19 10.91 7.76
C PRO A 95 9.83 11.57 7.45
N ASP A 96 9.73 12.27 6.32
CA ASP A 96 8.51 12.92 5.84
C ASP A 96 7.59 11.99 5.02
N GLY A 97 7.95 10.71 4.91
CA GLY A 97 7.17 9.71 4.19
C GLY A 97 7.43 9.66 2.68
N ARG A 98 8.37 10.47 2.16
CA ARG A 98 8.83 10.33 0.78
C ARG A 98 9.69 9.08 0.63
N ARG A 99 9.53 8.41 -0.51
CA ARG A 99 10.33 7.22 -0.87
C ARG A 99 10.99 7.41 -2.21
N THR A 100 12.29 7.19 -2.25
CA THR A 100 13.02 6.99 -3.49
C THR A 100 12.84 5.53 -3.90
N LEU A 101 12.23 5.31 -5.06
CA LEU A 101 11.90 3.99 -5.58
C LEU A 101 12.59 3.81 -6.93
N ARG A 102 13.20 2.66 -7.12
CA ARG A 102 13.77 2.25 -8.42
C ARG A 102 12.79 1.33 -9.13
N LEU A 103 12.95 1.22 -10.45
CA LEU A 103 12.17 0.29 -11.26
C LEU A 103 13.07 -0.86 -11.71
N ALA A 104 12.53 -2.07 -11.84
CA ALA A 104 13.28 -3.21 -12.36
C ALA A 104 13.57 -3.10 -13.86
N GLN A 105 12.75 -2.33 -14.57
CA GLN A 105 12.93 -1.92 -15.95
C GLN A 105 13.41 -0.46 -16.04
N PRO A 106 13.95 -0.03 -17.20
CA PRO A 106 14.13 1.39 -17.47
C PRO A 106 12.83 2.19 -17.28
N ILE A 107 12.94 3.44 -16.81
CA ILE A 107 11.76 4.28 -16.61
C ILE A 107 11.07 4.53 -17.95
N PRO A 108 9.76 4.21 -18.08
CA PRO A 108 9.04 4.38 -19.35
C PRO A 108 9.18 5.80 -19.91
N ALA A 109 9.45 5.91 -21.21
CA ALA A 109 9.70 7.18 -21.89
C ALA A 109 8.47 8.11 -21.85
N GLN A 110 7.27 7.53 -21.77
CA GLN A 110 6.00 8.24 -21.74
C GLN A 110 5.63 8.84 -20.38
N TRP A 111 6.38 8.53 -19.31
CA TRP A 111 6.16 9.11 -17.98
C TRP A 111 6.72 10.53 -17.88
N PRO A 112 5.98 11.51 -17.35
CA PRO A 112 6.41 12.91 -17.30
C PRO A 112 7.58 13.07 -16.32
N ARG A 113 8.67 13.71 -16.78
CA ARG A 113 9.89 13.93 -15.99
C ARG A 113 9.85 15.25 -15.23
N GLY A 114 10.42 15.26 -14.02
CA GLY A 114 10.67 16.47 -13.24
C GLY A 114 9.43 17.22 -12.74
N VAL A 115 8.23 16.71 -12.99
CA VAL A 115 6.96 17.31 -12.54
C VAL A 115 6.18 16.31 -11.69
N PRO A 116 5.52 16.76 -10.61
CA PRO A 116 4.61 15.92 -9.84
C PRO A 116 3.46 15.41 -10.73
N CYS A 117 3.20 14.12 -10.69
CA CYS A 117 2.11 13.48 -11.43
C CYS A 117 1.40 12.42 -10.58
N PRO A 118 0.09 12.22 -10.77
CA PRO A 118 -0.65 11.18 -10.05
C PRO A 118 -0.21 9.79 -10.51
N ALA A 119 -0.08 8.87 -9.56
CA ALA A 119 0.26 7.48 -9.81
C ALA A 119 -0.56 6.53 -8.94
N ILE A 120 -0.62 5.27 -9.37
CA ILE A 120 -1.11 4.15 -8.58
C ILE A 120 0.04 3.18 -8.37
N ILE A 121 0.18 2.74 -7.13
CA ILE A 121 0.96 1.57 -6.77
C ILE A 121 -0.02 0.42 -6.53
N ASP A 122 0.18 -0.70 -7.21
CA ASP A 122 -0.51 -1.96 -6.94
C ASP A 122 0.40 -2.85 -6.07
N PRO A 123 0.07 -3.03 -4.78
CA PRO A 123 0.79 -3.92 -3.86
C PRO A 123 0.76 -5.40 -4.26
N ARG A 124 -0.07 -5.78 -5.24
CA ARG A 124 -0.36 -7.17 -5.62
C ARG A 124 -0.94 -7.96 -4.44
N ARG A 125 -1.77 -7.30 -3.64
CA ARG A 125 -2.46 -7.83 -2.46
C ARG A 125 -3.91 -7.32 -2.45
N SER A 126 -4.81 -8.13 -1.90
CA SER A 126 -6.17 -7.67 -1.60
C SER A 126 -6.15 -6.59 -0.51
N SER A 127 -7.20 -5.78 -0.42
CA SER A 127 -7.29 -4.74 0.61
C SER A 127 -7.16 -5.28 2.05
N PRO A 128 -7.73 -6.43 2.45
CA PRO A 128 -7.51 -6.98 3.79
C PRO A 128 -6.05 -7.39 4.02
N ALA A 129 -5.41 -7.98 3.00
CA ALA A 129 -4.00 -8.38 3.09
C ALA A 129 -3.09 -7.16 3.20
N LEU A 130 -3.31 -6.12 2.39
CA LEU A 130 -2.56 -4.87 2.49
C LEU A 130 -2.70 -4.23 3.88
N ALA A 131 -3.93 -4.17 4.41
CA ALA A 131 -4.18 -3.66 5.75
C ALA A 131 -3.42 -4.45 6.82
N ALA A 132 -3.41 -5.78 6.75
CA ALA A 132 -2.65 -6.63 7.66
C ALA A 132 -1.13 -6.36 7.59
N HIS A 133 -0.57 -6.15 6.39
CA HIS A 133 0.84 -5.78 6.23
C HIS A 133 1.18 -4.42 6.86
N LEU A 134 0.30 -3.42 6.68
CA LEU A 134 0.47 -2.09 7.29
C LEU A 134 0.43 -2.16 8.82
N LEU A 135 -0.58 -2.84 9.38
CA LEU A 135 -0.77 -2.98 10.82
C LEU A 135 0.39 -3.70 11.49
N THR A 136 0.79 -4.83 10.92
CA THR A 136 1.86 -5.67 11.45
C THR A 136 3.25 -5.13 11.17
N ARG A 137 3.36 -4.06 10.35
CA ARG A 137 4.65 -3.52 9.89
C ARG A 137 5.49 -4.59 9.20
N THR A 138 4.84 -5.44 8.41
CA THR A 138 5.48 -6.53 7.67
C THR A 138 5.60 -6.14 6.20
N PRO A 139 6.81 -6.10 5.61
CA PRO A 139 6.99 -5.83 4.17
C PRO A 139 6.13 -6.74 3.28
N LEU A 140 5.68 -6.24 2.13
CA LEU A 140 4.72 -6.95 1.26
C LEU A 140 5.25 -8.32 0.79
N TRP A 141 6.56 -8.47 0.64
CA TRP A 141 7.21 -9.71 0.21
C TRP A 141 7.41 -10.74 1.33
N GLN A 142 7.29 -10.34 2.60
CA GLN A 142 7.44 -11.21 3.75
C GLN A 142 6.12 -11.90 4.11
N ARG A 143 6.20 -13.07 4.73
CA ARG A 143 5.03 -13.73 5.30
C ARG A 143 4.55 -12.94 6.52
N LEU A 144 3.26 -12.70 6.62
CA LEU A 144 2.64 -12.11 7.81
C LEU A 144 2.94 -12.96 9.06
N PRO A 145 3.09 -12.33 10.24
CA PRO A 145 3.22 -13.06 11.50
C PRO A 145 1.94 -13.84 11.82
N ALA A 146 1.91 -14.59 12.92
CA ALA A 146 0.69 -15.27 13.36
C ALA A 146 -0.41 -14.23 13.67
N LEU A 147 -1.55 -14.36 12.98
CA LEU A 147 -2.71 -13.49 13.12
C LEU A 147 -3.93 -14.33 13.53
N ASP A 148 -4.68 -13.84 14.49
CA ASP A 148 -6.08 -14.19 14.73
C ASP A 148 -6.94 -13.12 14.05
N VAL A 149 -7.71 -13.49 13.03
CA VAL A 149 -8.35 -12.55 12.10
C VAL A 149 -9.87 -12.67 12.18
N ARG A 150 -10.53 -11.53 12.40
CA ARG A 150 -11.97 -11.33 12.18
C ARG A 150 -12.17 -10.49 10.92
N LEU A 151 -12.83 -11.06 9.91
CA LEU A 151 -13.08 -10.39 8.63
C LEU A 151 -14.58 -10.20 8.43
N GLY A 152 -15.03 -8.95 8.44
CA GLY A 152 -16.35 -8.51 8.01
C GLY A 152 -16.32 -7.99 6.57
N THR A 153 -17.44 -8.11 5.88
CA THR A 153 -17.67 -7.45 4.58
C THR A 153 -19.03 -6.80 4.60
N THR A 154 -19.12 -5.54 4.21
CA THR A 154 -20.39 -4.81 4.09
C THR A 154 -20.82 -4.75 2.63
N ARG A 155 -21.18 -5.90 2.04
CA ARG A 155 -21.97 -5.95 0.80
C ARG A 155 -23.47 -6.05 1.16
N GLY A 156 -24.00 -4.99 1.76
CA GLY A 156 -25.41 -4.84 2.15
C GLY A 156 -25.64 -4.90 3.67
N THR A 157 -26.00 -3.76 4.27
CA THR A 157 -26.65 -3.52 5.59
C THR A 157 -26.22 -4.34 6.83
N ASN A 158 -25.71 -3.60 7.83
CA ASN A 158 -25.50 -3.93 9.25
C ASN A 158 -24.39 -4.96 9.58
N ALA A 159 -23.15 -4.48 9.72
CA ALA A 159 -22.17 -5.11 10.60
C ALA A 159 -22.11 -4.30 11.90
N LEU A 160 -22.80 -4.77 12.94
CA LEU A 160 -22.53 -4.36 14.32
C LEU A 160 -21.22 -5.01 14.73
N LEU A 161 -20.16 -4.21 14.86
CA LEU A 161 -18.91 -4.63 15.48
C LEU A 161 -19.03 -4.44 16.99
N GLU A 162 -19.66 -5.40 17.67
CA GLU A 162 -19.58 -5.54 19.12
C GLU A 162 -18.88 -6.86 19.44
N GLY A 163 -17.81 -6.79 20.23
CA GLY A 163 -17.05 -7.96 20.71
C GLY A 163 -15.70 -7.60 21.30
#